data_AF-A0A2R6F1A0-F1
#
_entry.id   AF-A0A2R6F1A0-F1
#
_cell.length_a   1.000
_cell.length_b   1.000
_cell.length_c   1.000
_cell.angle_alpha   90.00
_cell.angle_beta   90.00
_cell.angle_gamma   90.00
#
_symmetry.space_group_name_H-M   'P 1'
#
loop_
_entity.id
_entity.type
_entity.pdbx_description
1 polymer ?
#
loop_
_entity_poly.entity_id
_entity_poly.type
_entity_poly.pdbx_seq_one_letter_code
_entity_poly.pdbx_strand_id
1 'polypeptide(L)'
;MASRPAVAAVLAVFASVVSRPVHAHVDYVTEGAGEPVDAVAFAVEVLSDPFNAALFAGVGLLATVGLAGYLRVRPTITDIVVLREKLAGYSDLVPWMLRLAVGLPLVGAGFEGYLFAPTVTFDVGANSLLRVLFIGLGFLILFGLGTRIVATAGLVTYAWALMTNPPVFLAVEYVPLFLSLFILGGGRPSADDMLLEVASTDGTYYGRVDPVHHLKAFLDERTRPLRAYVPVILRVGMGVSFVYLGLIQKLADPGSGLQVVEKYNLTAVVPVDPGLWVVGAGITETVVGVAFIAGFFTRGVAAVSFLLFTLTLFGLPDDPVLAHVTLFGIASAVFTLGAGPHSFDHWFGRPAVDSDESVVTAD
;
A
#
# COMPACT_ATOMS: atom_id res chain seq x y z
N MET A 1 20.07 -24.47 -9.59
CA MET A 1 19.38 -25.36 -8.63
C MET A 1 19.46 -24.92 -7.16
N ALA A 2 20.09 -23.79 -6.80
CA ALA A 2 20.26 -23.34 -5.41
C ALA A 2 19.13 -22.44 -4.84
N SER A 3 18.07 -22.15 -5.60
CA SER A 3 17.02 -21.18 -5.22
C SER A 3 15.85 -21.74 -4.41
N ARG A 4 15.60 -23.06 -4.50
CA ARG A 4 14.50 -23.73 -3.79
C ARG A 4 14.57 -23.66 -2.25
N PRO A 5 15.73 -23.84 -1.59
CA PRO A 5 15.78 -23.75 -0.12
C PRO A 5 15.61 -22.31 0.39
N ALA A 6 16.08 -21.31 -0.36
CA ALA A 6 15.91 -19.91 -0.01
C ALA A 6 14.44 -19.46 -0.09
N VAL A 7 13.72 -19.86 -1.15
CA VAL A 7 12.29 -19.57 -1.29
C VAL A 7 11.47 -20.26 -0.19
N ALA A 8 11.78 -21.51 0.14
CA ALA A 8 11.11 -22.23 1.23
C ALA A 8 11.36 -21.59 2.60
N ALA A 9 12.59 -21.13 2.87
CA ALA A 9 12.93 -20.41 4.10
C ALA A 9 12.23 -19.05 4.19
N VAL A 10 12.20 -18.28 3.09
CA VAL A 10 11.47 -17.00 3.03
C VAL A 10 9.98 -17.22 3.24
N LEU A 11 9.38 -18.24 2.63
CA LEU A 11 7.97 -18.58 2.81
C LEU A 11 7.66 -19.05 4.24
N ALA A 12 8.56 -19.83 4.87
CA ALA A 12 8.40 -20.27 6.24
C ALA A 12 8.53 -19.12 7.25
N VAL A 13 9.50 -18.22 7.03
CA VAL A 13 9.65 -16.99 7.83
C VAL A 13 8.43 -16.10 7.64
N PHE A 14 7.99 -15.87 6.39
CA PHE A 14 6.78 -15.12 6.08
C PHE A 14 5.54 -15.72 6.77
N ALA A 15 5.33 -17.04 6.67
CA ALA A 15 4.23 -17.73 7.33
C ALA A 15 4.29 -17.58 8.86
N SER A 16 5.48 -17.70 9.47
CA SER A 16 5.66 -17.55 10.92
C SER A 16 5.46 -16.11 11.43
N VAL A 17 5.76 -15.11 10.58
CA VAL A 17 5.59 -13.68 10.87
C VAL A 17 4.15 -13.27 10.67
N VAL A 18 3.46 -13.81 9.67
CA VAL A 18 2.03 -13.56 9.38
C VAL A 18 1.12 -14.27 10.38
N SER A 19 1.52 -15.42 10.94
CA SER A 19 0.69 -16.17 11.90
C SER A 19 0.70 -15.61 13.33
N ARG A 20 1.56 -14.63 13.61
CA ARG A 20 1.77 -14.06 14.96
C ARG A 20 1.00 -12.77 15.30
N PRO A 21 0.53 -11.91 14.38
CA PRO A 21 -0.10 -10.65 14.77
C PRO A 21 -1.61 -10.72 14.54
N VAL A 22 -2.35 -11.46 15.38
CA VAL A 22 -3.82 -11.42 15.36
C VAL A 22 -4.35 -10.15 16.06
N HIS A 23 -3.59 -9.53 16.97
CA HIS A 23 -4.12 -8.47 17.85
C HIS A 23 -3.72 -7.02 17.51
N ALA A 24 -2.85 -6.78 16.53
CA ALA A 24 -2.14 -5.49 16.48
C ALA A 24 -2.91 -4.31 15.84
N HIS A 25 -3.94 -4.51 15.00
CA HIS A 25 -4.69 -3.39 14.39
C HIS A 25 -5.75 -2.84 15.34
N VAL A 26 -6.21 -3.70 16.24
CA VAL A 26 -7.25 -3.46 17.24
C VAL A 26 -6.73 -2.52 18.31
N ASP A 27 -5.49 -2.72 18.75
CA ASP A 27 -4.79 -1.87 19.71
C ASP A 27 -4.70 -0.39 19.26
N TYR A 28 -4.87 -0.11 17.96
CA TYR A 28 -4.91 1.25 17.44
C TYR A 28 -6.27 1.95 17.69
N VAL A 29 -7.35 1.16 17.74
CA VAL A 29 -8.72 1.67 17.71
C VAL A 29 -9.47 1.42 19.03
N THR A 30 -9.18 0.35 19.76
CA THR A 30 -9.93 -0.05 20.96
C THR A 30 -8.99 -0.42 22.11
N GLU A 31 -9.48 -0.28 23.35
CA GLU A 31 -8.73 -0.70 24.54
C GLU A 31 -9.02 -2.17 24.86
N GLY A 32 -8.04 -3.05 24.64
CA GLY A 32 -8.06 -4.46 25.04
C GLY A 32 -8.47 -5.44 23.92
N ALA A 33 -7.91 -6.66 23.97
CA ALA A 33 -8.32 -7.74 23.08
C ALA A 33 -9.79 -8.10 23.36
N GLY A 34 -10.64 -8.10 22.32
CA GLY A 34 -12.04 -8.55 22.43
C GLY A 34 -12.16 -9.96 23.00
N GLU A 35 -13.37 -10.33 23.46
CA GLU A 35 -13.60 -11.70 23.88
C GLU A 35 -13.21 -12.67 22.75
N PRO A 36 -12.50 -13.78 23.04
CA PRO A 36 -12.12 -14.73 22.01
C PRO A 36 -13.38 -15.34 21.37
N VAL A 37 -13.63 -14.99 20.12
CA VAL A 37 -14.76 -15.50 19.32
C VAL A 37 -14.23 -16.46 18.27
N ASP A 38 -14.87 -17.63 18.12
CA ASP A 38 -14.58 -18.54 17.01
C ASP A 38 -15.00 -17.89 15.68
N ALA A 39 -14.02 -17.53 14.87
CA ALA A 39 -14.19 -16.85 13.59
C ALA A 39 -15.15 -17.56 12.63
N VAL A 40 -15.09 -18.89 12.56
CA VAL A 40 -15.91 -19.68 11.63
C VAL A 40 -17.32 -19.78 12.17
N ALA A 41 -17.47 -20.08 13.46
CA ALA A 41 -18.79 -20.14 14.08
C ALA A 41 -19.52 -18.79 13.97
N PHE A 42 -18.81 -17.69 14.22
CA PHE A 42 -19.33 -16.34 14.10
C PHE A 42 -19.79 -16.00 12.68
N ALA A 43 -18.95 -16.25 11.68
CA ALA A 43 -19.32 -15.99 10.29
C ALA A 43 -20.52 -16.84 9.85
N VAL A 44 -20.58 -18.11 10.30
CA VAL A 44 -21.73 -18.99 10.04
C VAL A 44 -22.98 -18.47 10.73
N GLU A 45 -22.90 -18.04 11.99
CA GLU A 45 -24.03 -17.50 12.73
C GLU A 45 -24.60 -16.26 12.03
N VAL A 46 -23.74 -15.28 11.72
CA VAL A 46 -24.13 -14.04 11.04
C VAL A 46 -24.77 -14.32 9.68
N LEU A 47 -24.18 -15.21 8.88
CA LEU A 47 -24.67 -15.52 7.53
C LEU A 47 -25.79 -16.57 7.49
N SER A 48 -26.10 -17.23 8.61
CA SER A 48 -27.25 -18.13 8.72
C SER A 48 -28.54 -17.38 9.03
N ASP A 49 -28.46 -16.16 9.55
CA ASP A 49 -29.61 -15.28 9.65
C ASP A 49 -30.15 -14.94 8.24
N PRO A 50 -31.43 -15.22 7.95
CA PRO A 50 -31.98 -15.04 6.60
C PRO A 50 -31.91 -13.60 6.09
N PHE A 51 -32.03 -12.61 6.98
CA PHE A 51 -31.99 -11.20 6.60
C PHE A 51 -30.54 -10.80 6.25
N ASN A 52 -29.57 -11.14 7.09
CA ASN A 52 -28.16 -10.91 6.83
C ASN A 52 -27.69 -11.59 5.55
N ALA A 53 -28.07 -12.86 5.34
CA ALA A 53 -27.75 -13.62 4.14
C ALA A 53 -28.32 -12.95 2.87
N ALA A 54 -29.59 -12.56 2.90
CA ALA A 54 -30.25 -11.90 1.78
C ALA A 54 -29.62 -10.54 1.48
N LEU A 55 -29.29 -9.76 2.51
CA LEU A 55 -28.64 -8.46 2.36
C LEU A 55 -27.23 -8.60 1.79
N PHE A 56 -26.41 -9.50 2.35
CA PHE A 56 -25.06 -9.77 1.88
C PHE A 56 -25.05 -10.27 0.43
N ALA A 57 -25.86 -11.28 0.11
CA ALA A 57 -25.97 -11.80 -1.25
C ALA A 57 -26.53 -10.76 -2.23
N GLY A 58 -27.52 -9.96 -1.79
CA GLY A 58 -28.12 -8.90 -2.60
C GLY A 58 -27.11 -7.81 -2.96
N VAL A 59 -26.36 -7.30 -1.98
CA VAL A 59 -25.30 -6.30 -2.20
C VAL A 59 -24.19 -6.89 -3.08
N GLY A 60 -23.75 -8.11 -2.82
CA GLY A 60 -22.72 -8.78 -3.64
C GLY A 60 -23.17 -8.99 -5.08
N LEU A 61 -24.42 -9.38 -5.30
CA LEU A 61 -25.00 -9.54 -6.64
C LEU A 61 -25.11 -8.19 -7.35
N LEU A 62 -25.60 -7.14 -6.68
CA LEU A 62 -25.70 -5.80 -7.26
C LEU A 62 -24.33 -5.23 -7.62
N ALA A 63 -23.32 -5.42 -6.76
CA ALA A 63 -21.95 -5.02 -7.04
C ALA A 63 -21.39 -5.77 -8.26
N THR A 64 -21.63 -7.09 -8.34
CA THR A 64 -21.17 -7.93 -9.45
C THR A 64 -21.85 -7.55 -10.77
N VAL A 65 -23.17 -7.37 -10.77
CA VAL A 65 -23.96 -6.95 -11.95
C VAL A 65 -23.57 -5.53 -12.37
N GLY A 66 -23.41 -4.61 -11.42
CA GLY A 66 -22.96 -3.24 -11.66
C GLY A 66 -21.57 -3.21 -12.28
N LEU A 67 -20.63 -3.99 -11.73
CA LEU A 67 -19.29 -4.13 -12.30
C LEU A 67 -19.34 -4.75 -13.69
N ALA A 68 -20.09 -5.83 -13.90
CA ALA A 68 -20.23 -6.46 -15.22
C ALA A 68 -20.83 -5.49 -16.26
N GLY A 69 -21.86 -4.73 -15.88
CA GLY A 69 -22.47 -3.68 -16.70
C GLY A 69 -21.48 -2.57 -17.01
N TYR A 70 -20.74 -2.09 -16.01
CA TYR A 70 -19.68 -1.10 -16.22
C TYR A 70 -18.59 -1.63 -17.16
N LEU A 71 -18.09 -2.85 -16.96
CA LEU A 71 -17.07 -3.46 -17.82
C LEU A 71 -17.56 -3.66 -19.26
N ARG A 72 -18.87 -3.88 -19.45
CA ARG A 72 -19.53 -3.99 -20.76
C ARG A 72 -19.60 -2.64 -21.49
N VAL A 73 -19.90 -1.56 -20.76
CA VAL A 73 -20.15 -0.21 -21.32
C VAL A 73 -18.90 0.66 -21.35
N ARG A 74 -17.93 0.47 -20.43
CA ARG A 74 -16.70 1.27 -20.36
C ARG A 74 -15.97 1.49 -21.69
N PRO A 75 -15.90 0.52 -22.65
CA PRO A 75 -15.17 0.73 -23.90
C PRO A 75 -15.83 1.78 -24.80
N THR A 76 -17.09 2.15 -24.54
CA THR A 76 -17.83 3.16 -25.30
C THR A 76 -17.82 4.53 -24.64
N ILE A 77 -17.17 4.68 -23.48
CA ILE A 77 -17.13 5.94 -22.71
C ILE A 77 -15.83 6.67 -23.03
N THR A 78 -15.92 7.74 -23.83
CA THR A 78 -14.78 8.58 -24.22
C THR A 78 -14.02 9.14 -23.02
N ASP A 79 -14.72 9.51 -21.94
CA ASP A 79 -14.12 10.08 -20.74
C ASP A 79 -13.07 9.15 -20.11
N ILE A 80 -13.26 7.84 -20.17
CA ILE A 80 -12.33 6.85 -19.63
C ILE A 80 -11.05 6.78 -20.47
N VAL A 81 -11.16 6.98 -21.78
CA VAL A 81 -10.01 7.01 -22.70
C VAL A 81 -9.18 8.26 -22.42
N VAL A 82 -9.83 9.44 -22.42
CA VAL A 82 -9.17 10.72 -22.14
C VAL A 82 -8.52 10.73 -20.75
N LEU A 83 -9.20 10.17 -19.74
CA LEU A 83 -8.64 10.03 -18.40
C LEU A 83 -7.37 9.17 -18.40
N ARG A 84 -7.36 8.04 -19.11
CA ARG A 84 -6.19 7.15 -19.19
C ARG A 84 -5.00 7.84 -19.84
N GLU A 85 -5.23 8.52 -20.95
CA GLU A 85 -4.20 9.29 -21.65
C GLU A 85 -3.63 10.38 -20.73
N LYS A 86 -4.49 11.08 -20.00
CA LYS A 86 -4.04 12.11 -19.05
C LYS A 86 -3.20 11.53 -17.91
N LEU A 87 -3.59 10.38 -17.37
CA LEU A 87 -2.84 9.69 -16.32
C LEU A 87 -1.48 9.18 -16.79
N ALA A 88 -1.36 8.74 -18.05
CA ALA A 88 -0.07 8.34 -18.61
C ALA A 88 0.95 9.50 -18.59
N GLY A 89 0.46 10.73 -18.83
CA GLY A 89 1.24 11.97 -18.72
C GLY A 89 1.64 12.39 -17.30
N TYR A 90 1.27 11.63 -16.25
CA TYR A 90 1.73 11.85 -14.86
C TYR A 90 2.68 10.77 -14.36
N SER A 91 3.13 9.86 -15.24
CA SER A 91 4.01 8.75 -14.86
C SER A 91 5.38 9.20 -14.33
N ASP A 92 5.87 10.35 -14.78
CA ASP A 92 7.09 11.02 -14.33
C ASP A 92 6.99 11.54 -12.89
N LEU A 93 5.78 11.86 -12.42
CA LEU A 93 5.49 12.33 -11.06
C LEU A 93 5.35 11.19 -10.04
N VAL A 94 5.23 9.94 -10.49
CA VAL A 94 5.04 8.79 -9.59
C VAL A 94 6.16 8.65 -8.54
N PRO A 95 7.46 8.77 -8.86
CA PRO A 95 8.52 8.74 -7.84
C PRO A 95 8.32 9.81 -6.77
N TRP A 96 7.88 11.01 -7.15
CA TRP A 96 7.56 12.09 -6.21
C TRP A 96 6.37 11.73 -5.32
N MET A 97 5.29 11.19 -5.89
CA MET A 97 4.13 10.71 -5.12
C MET A 97 4.53 9.65 -4.08
N LEU A 98 5.36 8.68 -4.47
CA LEU A 98 5.84 7.63 -3.56
C LEU A 98 6.76 8.21 -2.46
N ARG A 99 7.59 9.20 -2.79
CA ARG A 99 8.43 9.89 -1.80
C ARG A 99 7.59 10.65 -0.78
N LEU A 100 6.52 11.32 -1.21
CA LEU A 100 5.58 11.96 -0.27
C LEU A 100 4.90 10.92 0.63
N ALA A 101 4.45 9.81 0.05
CA ALA A 101 3.74 8.74 0.73
C ALA A 101 4.58 8.06 1.82
N VAL A 102 5.90 7.98 1.63
CA VAL A 102 6.85 7.37 2.59
C VAL A 102 7.47 8.40 3.51
N GLY A 103 7.90 9.54 2.96
CA GLY A 103 8.67 10.55 3.66
C GLY A 103 7.88 11.21 4.78
N LEU A 104 6.63 11.63 4.50
CA LEU A 104 5.80 12.33 5.48
C LEU A 104 5.51 11.44 6.72
N PRO A 105 5.05 10.18 6.57
CA PRO A 105 4.78 9.34 7.72
C PRO A 105 6.04 8.97 8.51
N LEU A 106 7.20 8.77 7.87
CA LEU A 106 8.44 8.46 8.59
C LEU A 106 8.95 9.63 9.42
N VAL A 107 8.80 10.86 8.92
CA VAL A 107 9.10 12.06 9.74
C VAL A 107 8.16 12.11 10.94
N GLY A 108 6.86 11.90 10.71
CA GLY A 108 5.86 11.83 11.79
C GLY A 108 6.19 10.75 12.83
N ALA A 109 6.52 9.54 12.38
CA ALA A 109 6.92 8.42 13.21
C ALA A 109 8.09 8.74 14.13
N GLY A 110 9.12 9.41 13.60
CA GLY A 110 10.26 9.83 14.40
C GLY A 110 9.92 10.88 15.47
N PHE A 111 8.96 11.78 15.22
CA PHE A 111 8.51 12.78 16.19
C PHE A 111 7.59 12.20 17.26
N GLU A 112 6.62 11.38 16.85
CA GLU A 112 5.62 10.76 17.72
C GLU A 112 6.15 9.55 18.50
N GLY A 113 7.27 8.96 18.06
CA GLY A 113 7.90 7.84 18.76
C GLY A 113 7.28 6.49 18.41
N TYR A 114 7.05 6.22 17.13
CA TYR A 114 6.69 4.89 16.65
C TYR A 114 7.55 4.45 15.47
N LEU A 115 7.57 3.16 15.18
CA LEU A 115 8.30 2.61 14.03
C LEU A 115 7.50 2.85 12.74
N PHE A 116 7.13 1.81 12.00
CA PHE A 116 6.33 1.95 10.78
C PHE A 116 4.83 1.90 11.06
N ALA A 117 4.42 1.15 12.09
CA ALA A 117 3.05 1.06 12.56
C ALA A 117 2.91 1.86 13.87
N PRO A 118 1.87 2.70 14.04
CA PRO A 118 1.66 3.47 15.27
C PRO A 118 1.53 2.61 16.54
N THR A 119 1.16 1.34 16.39
CA THR A 119 1.03 0.36 17.48
C THR A 119 2.38 -0.13 18.02
N VAL A 120 3.48 0.18 17.33
CA VAL A 120 4.84 -0.20 17.72
C VAL A 120 5.63 1.05 18.09
N THR A 121 5.52 1.43 19.36
CA THR A 121 6.07 2.67 19.90
C THR A 121 7.46 2.48 20.53
N PHE A 122 8.20 3.59 20.68
CA PHE A 122 9.45 3.66 21.41
C PHE A 122 9.52 4.98 22.19
N ASP A 123 10.22 4.96 23.33
CA ASP A 123 10.44 6.18 24.11
C ASP A 123 11.44 7.10 23.39
N VAL A 124 10.96 8.31 23.04
CA VAL A 124 11.71 9.30 22.26
C VAL A 124 12.90 9.89 23.03
N GLY A 125 12.80 10.00 24.36
CA GLY A 125 13.87 10.51 25.22
C GLY A 125 14.99 9.49 25.44
N ALA A 126 14.61 8.22 25.62
CA ALA A 126 15.54 7.11 25.80
C ALA A 126 16.21 6.68 24.48
N ASN A 127 15.50 6.78 23.34
CA ASN A 127 15.96 6.28 22.04
C ASN A 127 16.11 7.40 21.00
N SER A 128 16.89 8.43 21.34
CA SER A 128 17.15 9.57 20.45
C SER A 128 17.72 9.17 19.08
N LEU A 129 18.49 8.09 19.00
CA LEU A 129 19.01 7.56 17.73
C LEU A 129 17.91 7.03 16.81
N LEU A 130 16.88 6.35 17.34
CA LEU A 130 15.74 5.89 16.54
C LEU A 130 14.95 7.07 16.00
N ARG A 131 14.69 8.08 16.84
CA ARG A 131 14.10 9.34 16.38
C ARG A 131 14.87 9.94 15.20
N VAL A 132 16.17 10.12 15.35
CA VAL A 132 17.02 10.73 14.31
C VAL A 132 17.04 9.86 13.05
N LEU A 133 17.05 8.54 13.18
CA LEU A 133 16.98 7.61 12.06
C LEU A 133 15.67 7.80 11.28
N PHE A 134 14.50 7.76 11.92
CA PHE A 134 13.22 7.89 11.24
C PHE A 134 13.01 9.28 10.62
N ILE A 135 13.37 10.34 11.34
CA ILE A 135 13.35 11.71 10.80
C ILE A 135 14.30 11.82 9.61
N GLY A 136 15.51 11.27 9.71
CA GLY A 136 16.52 11.30 8.64
C GLY A 136 16.07 10.53 7.40
N LEU A 137 15.57 9.31 7.56
CA LEU A 137 15.02 8.50 6.46
C LEU A 137 13.86 9.23 5.79
N GLY A 138 12.90 9.73 6.58
CA GLY A 138 11.73 10.42 6.08
C GLY A 138 12.08 11.71 5.34
N PHE A 139 12.96 12.54 5.92
CA PHE A 139 13.41 13.79 5.32
C PHE A 139 14.17 13.56 4.02
N LEU A 140 15.17 12.67 4.02
CA LEU A 140 15.96 12.41 2.82
C LEU A 140 15.13 11.81 1.69
N ILE A 141 14.16 10.93 2.01
CA ILE A 141 13.19 10.43 1.02
C ILE A 141 12.29 11.56 0.52
N LEU A 142 11.76 12.40 1.40
CA LEU A 142 10.86 13.50 1.01
C LEU A 142 11.53 14.44 0.00
N PHE A 143 12.76 14.86 0.29
CA PHE A 143 13.56 15.72 -0.60
C PHE A 143 14.09 14.97 -1.84
N GLY A 144 14.09 13.63 -1.81
CA GLY A 144 14.66 12.79 -2.84
C GLY A 144 16.17 12.99 -2.95
N LEU A 145 16.86 12.88 -1.81
CA LEU A 145 18.32 12.95 -1.71
C LEU A 145 18.88 11.55 -1.37
N GLY A 146 19.71 11.01 -2.25
CA GLY A 146 20.23 9.66 -2.15
C GLY A 146 19.13 8.59 -2.19
N THR A 147 18.05 8.83 -2.95
CA THR A 147 16.77 8.11 -2.82
C THR A 147 16.92 6.59 -2.80
N ARG A 148 17.77 6.02 -3.67
CA ARG A 148 18.02 4.57 -3.70
C ARG A 148 18.72 4.04 -2.46
N ILE A 149 19.71 4.77 -1.97
CA ILE A 149 20.47 4.42 -0.76
C ILE A 149 19.54 4.49 0.44
N VAL A 150 18.77 5.59 0.55
CA VAL A 150 17.86 5.81 1.66
C VAL A 150 16.68 4.85 1.64
N ALA A 151 16.14 4.51 0.46
CA ALA A 151 15.12 3.47 0.32
C ALA A 151 15.65 2.09 0.73
N THR A 152 16.91 1.78 0.40
CA THR A 152 17.58 0.55 0.85
C THR A 152 17.75 0.53 2.37
N ALA A 153 18.20 1.65 2.95
CA ALA A 153 18.32 1.80 4.40
C ALA A 153 16.96 1.65 5.08
N GLY A 154 15.91 2.29 4.56
CA GLY A 154 14.53 2.16 5.04
C GLY A 154 14.01 0.72 4.98
N LEU A 155 14.29 0.00 3.89
CA LEU A 155 13.92 -1.42 3.77
C LEU A 155 14.66 -2.30 4.79
N VAL A 156 15.95 -2.06 5.03
CA VAL A 156 16.72 -2.76 6.07
C VAL A 156 16.18 -2.43 7.47
N THR A 157 15.86 -1.17 7.73
CA THR A 157 15.22 -0.73 8.98
C THR A 157 13.85 -1.40 9.17
N TYR A 158 13.04 -1.51 8.10
CA TYR A 158 11.78 -2.24 8.14
C TYR A 158 11.98 -3.72 8.47
N ALA A 159 12.93 -4.39 7.81
CA ALA A 159 13.24 -5.79 8.08
C ALA A 159 13.68 -6.02 9.54
N TRP A 160 14.55 -5.14 10.06
CA TRP A 160 14.94 -5.17 11.47
C TRP A 160 13.75 -4.95 12.42
N ALA A 161 12.90 -3.96 12.13
CA ALA A 161 11.71 -3.66 12.91
C ALA A 161 10.74 -4.85 12.92
N LEU A 162 10.53 -5.51 11.78
CA LEU A 162 9.69 -6.69 11.66
C LEU A 162 10.25 -7.90 12.44
N MET A 163 11.56 -8.10 12.40
CA MET A 163 12.23 -9.19 13.13
C MET A 163 12.17 -9.02 14.65
N THR A 164 12.18 -7.77 15.12
CA THR A 164 12.14 -7.45 16.56
C THR A 164 10.72 -7.26 17.08
N ASN A 165 9.81 -6.77 16.24
CA ASN A 165 8.44 -6.42 16.55
C ASN A 165 7.50 -6.91 15.42
N PRO A 166 7.00 -8.15 15.47
CA PRO A 166 6.12 -8.70 14.44
C PRO A 166 4.87 -7.86 14.09
N PRO A 167 4.26 -7.11 15.02
CA PRO A 167 3.15 -6.19 14.71
C PRO A 167 3.43 -5.15 13.60
N VAL A 168 4.71 -4.86 13.31
CA VAL A 168 5.11 -3.99 12.19
C VAL A 168 4.62 -4.51 10.83
N PHE A 169 4.23 -5.78 10.73
CA PHE A 169 3.61 -6.33 9.54
C PHE A 169 2.33 -5.59 9.11
N LEU A 170 1.64 -4.90 10.04
CA LEU A 170 0.51 -4.04 9.68
C LEU A 170 0.86 -2.95 8.67
N ALA A 171 2.12 -2.52 8.68
CA ALA A 171 2.67 -1.52 7.78
C ALA A 171 3.47 -2.19 6.63
N VAL A 172 3.06 -3.38 6.17
CA VAL A 172 3.75 -4.13 5.10
C VAL A 172 3.84 -3.36 3.79
N GLU A 173 2.99 -2.36 3.58
CA GLU A 173 3.00 -1.48 2.42
C GLU A 173 4.28 -0.63 2.29
N TYR A 174 5.07 -0.49 3.35
CA TYR A 174 6.40 0.12 3.24
C TYR A 174 7.37 -0.70 2.38
N VAL A 175 7.24 -2.02 2.34
CA VAL A 175 8.08 -2.91 1.53
C VAL A 175 7.97 -2.59 0.03
N PRO A 176 6.78 -2.66 -0.60
CA PRO A 176 6.63 -2.34 -2.02
C PRO A 176 6.97 -0.87 -2.30
N LEU A 177 6.75 0.05 -1.36
CA LEU A 177 7.12 1.47 -1.50
C LEU A 177 8.64 1.66 -1.59
N PHE A 178 9.41 1.11 -0.64
CA PHE A 178 10.87 1.19 -0.68
C PHE A 178 11.47 0.48 -1.90
N LEU A 179 10.93 -0.69 -2.28
CA LEU A 179 11.35 -1.41 -3.48
C LEU A 179 11.08 -0.58 -4.75
N SER A 180 9.92 0.07 -4.82
CA SER A 180 9.57 0.93 -5.97
C SER A 180 10.47 2.17 -6.03
N LEU A 181 10.75 2.83 -4.91
CA LEU A 181 11.68 3.95 -4.83
C LEU A 181 13.13 3.55 -5.17
N PHE A 182 13.56 2.36 -4.80
CA PHE A 182 14.86 1.83 -5.21
C PHE A 182 14.96 1.65 -6.73
N ILE A 183 13.91 1.10 -7.35
CA ILE A 183 13.85 0.88 -8.81
C ILE A 183 13.78 2.21 -9.56
N LEU A 184 12.82 3.06 -9.19
CA LEU A 184 12.53 4.33 -9.86
C LEU A 184 13.62 5.39 -9.61
N GLY A 185 14.22 5.42 -8.42
CA GLY A 185 15.11 6.51 -7.99
C GLY A 185 14.33 7.75 -7.52
N GLY A 186 15.01 8.91 -7.50
CA GLY A 186 14.42 10.17 -7.00
C GLY A 186 13.30 10.74 -7.87
N GLY A 187 13.37 10.56 -9.19
CA GLY A 187 12.46 11.15 -10.17
C GLY A 187 12.36 12.67 -10.05
N ARG A 188 11.34 13.28 -10.67
CA ARG A 188 11.19 14.74 -10.69
C ARG A 188 9.94 15.15 -9.91
N PRO A 189 9.98 16.24 -9.13
CA PRO A 189 11.16 17.04 -8.74
C PRO A 189 11.92 16.41 -7.55
N SER A 190 13.25 16.31 -7.58
CA SER A 190 14.06 15.82 -6.45
C SER A 190 15.43 16.47 -6.34
N ALA A 191 16.05 16.41 -5.16
CA ALA A 191 17.43 16.84 -4.98
C ALA A 191 18.41 16.00 -5.83
N ASP A 192 18.15 14.69 -5.98
CA ASP A 192 18.92 13.80 -6.85
C ASP A 192 18.85 14.22 -8.33
N ASP A 193 17.72 14.78 -8.78
CA ASP A 193 17.55 15.35 -10.12
C ASP A 193 18.37 16.64 -10.27
N MET A 194 18.18 17.58 -9.35
CA MET A 194 18.89 18.87 -9.37
C MET A 194 20.42 18.73 -9.27
N LEU A 195 20.91 17.87 -8.38
CA LEU A 195 22.34 17.65 -8.20
C LEU A 195 22.95 16.93 -9.40
N LEU A 196 22.19 16.02 -10.04
CA LEU A 196 22.64 15.38 -11.27
C LEU A 196 22.84 16.41 -12.38
N GLU A 197 21.86 17.28 -12.61
CA GLU A 197 21.93 18.32 -13.65
C GLU A 197 23.14 19.25 -13.45
N VAL A 198 23.38 19.66 -12.20
CA VAL A 198 24.55 20.48 -11.86
C VAL A 198 25.86 19.70 -12.09
N ALA A 199 25.92 18.41 -11.75
CA ALA A 199 27.10 17.59 -11.93
C ALA A 199 27.41 17.30 -13.41
N SER A 200 26.39 17.12 -14.26
CA SER A 200 26.53 16.85 -15.69
C SER A 200 26.78 18.09 -16.54
N THR A 201 26.58 19.28 -15.98
CA THR A 201 26.84 20.54 -16.69
C THR A 201 28.34 20.86 -16.73
N ASP A 202 28.88 21.00 -17.93
CA ASP A 202 30.28 21.37 -18.14
C ASP A 202 30.63 22.70 -17.44
N GLY A 203 31.75 22.68 -16.71
CA GLY A 203 32.28 23.87 -16.04
C GLY A 203 31.81 24.08 -14.60
N THR A 204 30.91 23.25 -14.06
CA THR A 204 30.55 23.34 -12.63
C THR A 204 31.68 22.83 -11.73
N TYR A 205 31.84 23.46 -10.57
CA TYR A 205 32.81 22.99 -9.56
C TYR A 205 32.41 21.65 -8.96
N TYR A 206 31.10 21.43 -8.80
CA TYR A 206 30.56 20.19 -8.26
C TYR A 206 30.87 18.99 -9.17
N GLY A 207 30.69 19.14 -10.49
CA GLY A 207 31.01 18.07 -11.47
C GLY A 207 32.49 17.65 -11.49
N ARG A 208 33.43 18.51 -11.04
CA ARG A 208 34.86 18.14 -10.93
C ARG A 208 35.18 17.21 -9.78
N VAL A 209 34.33 17.19 -8.75
CA VAL A 209 34.54 16.42 -7.52
C VAL A 209 33.59 15.23 -7.45
N ASP A 210 32.44 15.30 -8.14
CA ASP A 210 31.27 14.48 -7.84
C ASP A 210 31.52 12.95 -7.90
N PRO A 211 31.47 12.25 -6.75
CA PRO A 211 31.55 10.79 -6.70
C PRO A 211 30.20 10.10 -6.94
N VAL A 212 29.07 10.83 -6.93
CA VAL A 212 27.72 10.27 -6.88
C VAL A 212 27.10 10.12 -8.28
N HIS A 213 27.46 10.98 -9.24
CA HIS A 213 27.00 10.90 -10.63
C HIS A 213 27.17 9.51 -11.25
N HIS A 214 28.37 8.92 -11.13
CA HIS A 214 28.66 7.60 -11.71
C HIS A 214 27.84 6.48 -11.08
N LEU A 215 27.68 6.52 -9.76
CA LEU A 215 26.86 5.53 -9.05
C LEU A 215 25.38 5.67 -9.44
N LYS A 216 24.87 6.90 -9.52
CA LYS A 216 23.49 7.16 -9.94
C LYS A 216 23.25 6.63 -11.35
N ALA A 217 24.08 7.03 -12.32
CA ALA A 217 23.96 6.59 -13.71
C ALA A 217 24.04 5.06 -13.86
N PHE A 218 24.97 4.42 -13.14
CA PHE A 218 25.06 2.97 -13.11
C PHE A 218 23.77 2.31 -12.59
N LEU A 219 23.24 2.81 -11.46
CA LEU A 219 22.01 2.26 -10.89
C LEU A 219 20.80 2.50 -11.80
N ASP A 220 20.69 3.66 -12.43
CA ASP A 220 19.63 3.97 -13.40
C ASP A 220 19.63 3.00 -14.58
N GLU A 221 20.80 2.74 -15.16
CA GLU A 221 20.95 1.76 -16.23
C GLU A 221 20.54 0.35 -15.77
N ARG A 222 20.98 -0.05 -14.57
CA ARG A 222 20.71 -1.39 -14.03
C ARG A 222 19.25 -1.62 -13.65
N THR A 223 18.55 -0.60 -13.15
CA THR A 223 17.15 -0.75 -12.72
C THR A 223 16.14 -0.44 -13.82
N ARG A 224 16.57 0.13 -14.96
CA ARG A 224 15.67 0.46 -16.09
C ARG A 224 14.74 -0.67 -16.50
N PRO A 225 15.20 -1.94 -16.68
CA PRO A 225 14.31 -3.04 -17.07
C PRO A 225 13.28 -3.39 -15.99
N LEU A 226 13.58 -3.08 -14.72
CA LEU A 226 12.70 -3.37 -13.58
C LEU A 226 11.57 -2.34 -13.43
N ARG A 227 11.68 -1.16 -14.05
CA ARG A 227 10.66 -0.10 -13.95
C ARG A 227 9.29 -0.56 -14.43
N ALA A 228 9.25 -1.42 -15.46
CA ALA A 228 8.02 -2.02 -15.96
C ALA A 228 7.26 -2.85 -14.90
N TYR A 229 7.94 -3.35 -13.87
CA TYR A 229 7.36 -4.17 -12.81
C TYR A 229 6.93 -3.37 -11.58
N VAL A 230 7.22 -2.07 -11.51
CA VAL A 230 6.80 -1.20 -10.40
C VAL A 230 5.27 -1.24 -10.17
N PRO A 231 4.41 -1.17 -11.20
CA PRO A 231 2.97 -1.30 -10.98
C PRO A 231 2.59 -2.63 -10.33
N VAL A 232 3.29 -3.73 -10.67
CA VAL A 232 3.07 -5.06 -10.08
C VAL A 232 3.48 -5.08 -8.61
N ILE A 233 4.64 -4.52 -8.28
CA ILE A 233 5.15 -4.44 -6.89
C ILE A 233 4.15 -3.69 -6.02
N LEU A 234 3.74 -2.50 -6.46
CA LEU A 234 2.79 -1.65 -5.75
C LEU A 234 1.43 -2.33 -5.57
N ARG A 235 0.91 -2.91 -6.66
CA ARG A 235 -0.38 -3.59 -6.69
C ARG A 235 -0.40 -4.83 -5.78
N VAL A 236 0.60 -5.71 -5.90
CA VAL A 236 0.69 -6.91 -5.06
C VAL A 236 0.87 -6.52 -3.61
N GLY A 237 1.74 -5.55 -3.32
CA GLY A 237 1.96 -5.07 -1.96
C GLY A 237 0.70 -4.50 -1.31
N MET A 238 -0.02 -3.63 -2.02
CA MET A 238 -1.32 -3.12 -1.57
C MET A 238 -2.35 -4.24 -1.38
N GLY A 239 -2.38 -5.20 -2.31
CA GLY A 239 -3.27 -6.34 -2.20
C GLY A 239 -2.98 -7.23 -1.00
N VAL A 240 -1.70 -7.43 -0.65
CA VAL A 240 -1.29 -8.12 0.58
C VAL A 240 -1.77 -7.38 1.82
N SER A 241 -1.61 -6.05 1.88
CA SER A 241 -2.13 -5.24 2.99
C SER A 241 -3.65 -5.42 3.16
N PHE A 242 -4.41 -5.33 2.07
CA PHE A 242 -5.88 -5.52 2.09
C PHE A 242 -6.30 -6.93 2.50
N VAL A 243 -5.64 -7.98 1.97
CA VAL A 243 -5.92 -9.37 2.38
C VAL A 243 -5.59 -9.57 3.85
N TYR A 244 -4.49 -9.00 4.33
CA TYR A 244 -4.12 -9.12 5.73
C TYR A 244 -5.13 -8.43 6.65
N LEU A 245 -5.53 -7.19 6.35
CA LEU A 245 -6.55 -6.47 7.11
C LEU A 245 -7.90 -7.19 7.09
N GLY A 246 -8.36 -7.59 5.91
CA GLY A 246 -9.66 -8.24 5.76
C GLY A 246 -9.71 -9.63 6.38
N LEU A 247 -8.76 -10.50 6.04
CA LEU A 247 -8.77 -11.90 6.47
C LEU A 247 -8.28 -12.06 7.91
N ILE A 248 -7.19 -11.40 8.28
CA ILE A 248 -6.54 -11.62 9.58
C ILE A 248 -7.10 -10.68 10.64
N GLN A 249 -7.17 -9.38 10.38
CA GLN A 249 -7.60 -8.42 11.41
C GLN A 249 -9.11 -8.33 11.59
N LYS A 250 -9.90 -8.71 10.59
CA LYS A 250 -11.38 -8.65 10.68
C LYS A 250 -12.01 -10.04 10.77
N LEU A 251 -11.76 -10.91 9.80
CA LEU A 251 -12.43 -12.23 9.77
C LEU A 251 -11.87 -13.20 10.81
N ALA A 252 -10.56 -13.21 11.06
CA ALA A 252 -9.95 -14.12 12.02
C ALA A 252 -10.00 -13.61 13.47
N ASP A 253 -10.32 -12.34 13.70
CA ASP A 253 -10.54 -11.74 15.03
C ASP A 253 -11.82 -10.89 15.07
N PRO A 254 -13.00 -11.52 14.96
CA PRO A 254 -14.25 -10.78 14.88
C PRO A 254 -14.62 -10.08 16.20
N GLY A 255 -14.13 -10.56 17.35
CA GLY A 255 -14.38 -9.94 18.66
C GLY A 255 -13.88 -8.50 18.70
N SER A 256 -12.68 -8.27 18.17
CA SER A 256 -12.13 -6.94 18.03
C SER A 256 -12.85 -6.08 17.01
N GLY A 257 -13.30 -6.66 15.90
CA GLY A 257 -14.13 -5.96 14.92
C GLY A 257 -15.45 -5.45 15.52
N LEU A 258 -16.07 -6.24 16.40
CA LEU A 258 -17.30 -5.84 17.10
C LEU A 258 -17.07 -4.66 18.04
N GLN A 259 -15.93 -4.61 18.74
CA GLN A 259 -15.58 -3.45 19.56
C GLN A 259 -15.46 -2.17 18.74
N VAL A 260 -14.94 -2.24 17.50
CA VAL A 260 -14.88 -1.09 16.59
C VAL A 260 -16.30 -0.63 16.20
N VAL A 261 -17.18 -1.59 15.89
CA VAL A 261 -18.60 -1.30 15.58
C VAL A 261 -19.28 -0.59 16.74
N GLU A 262 -19.06 -1.07 17.97
CA GLU A 262 -19.61 -0.50 19.20
C GLU A 262 -19.02 0.89 19.49
N LYS A 263 -17.69 1.02 19.49
CA LYS A 263 -16.97 2.28 19.77
C LYS A 263 -17.47 3.43 18.89
N TYR A 264 -17.66 3.17 17.61
CA TYR A 264 -18.10 4.19 16.64
C TYR A 264 -19.60 4.16 16.38
N ASN A 265 -20.36 3.31 17.08
CA ASN A 265 -21.80 3.16 16.93
C ASN A 265 -22.22 3.06 15.44
N LEU A 266 -21.53 2.20 14.66
CA LEU A 266 -21.71 2.14 13.21
C LEU A 266 -23.15 1.72 12.81
N THR A 267 -23.84 1.02 13.70
CA THR A 267 -25.26 0.66 13.56
C THR A 267 -26.20 1.86 13.52
N ALA A 268 -25.78 3.03 14.01
CA ALA A 268 -26.55 4.27 13.85
C ALA A 268 -26.46 4.85 12.43
N VAL A 269 -25.39 4.54 11.68
CA VAL A 269 -25.19 5.00 10.30
C VAL A 269 -25.90 4.06 9.32
N VAL A 270 -25.64 2.76 9.44
CA VAL A 270 -26.36 1.72 8.70
C VAL A 270 -26.93 0.73 9.71
N PRO A 271 -28.27 0.69 9.90
CA PRO A 271 -28.92 -0.12 10.93
C PRO A 271 -29.00 -1.59 10.51
N VAL A 272 -27.85 -2.26 10.55
CA VAL A 272 -27.69 -3.70 10.28
C VAL A 272 -27.01 -4.37 11.47
N ASP A 273 -27.03 -5.69 11.48
CA ASP A 273 -26.35 -6.50 12.49
C ASP A 273 -24.85 -6.12 12.60
N PRO A 274 -24.30 -5.95 13.82
CA PRO A 274 -22.87 -5.67 14.02
C PRO A 274 -21.94 -6.71 13.40
N GLY A 275 -22.33 -7.99 13.39
CA GLY A 275 -21.54 -9.02 12.76
C GLY A 275 -21.51 -8.91 11.25
N LEU A 276 -22.58 -8.39 10.63
CA LEU A 276 -22.60 -8.10 9.20
C LEU A 276 -21.62 -6.97 8.82
N TRP A 277 -21.39 -5.98 9.69
CA TRP A 277 -20.34 -4.99 9.50
C TRP A 277 -18.95 -5.63 9.47
N VAL A 278 -18.64 -6.50 10.45
CA VAL A 278 -17.34 -7.16 10.57
C VAL A 278 -17.09 -8.12 9.40
N VAL A 279 -18.02 -9.03 9.14
CA VAL A 279 -17.92 -10.02 8.06
C VAL A 279 -17.94 -9.35 6.70
N GLY A 280 -18.81 -8.36 6.50
CA GLY A 280 -18.92 -7.59 5.26
C GLY A 280 -17.65 -6.82 4.93
N ALA A 281 -17.09 -6.09 5.89
CA ALA A 281 -15.83 -5.37 5.73
C ALA A 281 -14.67 -6.35 5.47
N GLY A 282 -14.56 -7.42 6.26
CA GLY A 282 -13.49 -8.40 6.12
C GLY A 282 -13.48 -9.11 4.76
N ILE A 283 -14.66 -9.52 4.25
CA ILE A 283 -14.77 -10.11 2.92
C ILE A 283 -14.48 -9.07 1.83
N THR A 284 -15.03 -7.86 1.95
CA THR A 284 -14.85 -6.80 0.94
C THR A 284 -13.37 -6.43 0.79
N GLU A 285 -12.66 -6.20 1.89
CA GLU A 285 -11.23 -5.92 1.89
C GLU A 285 -10.42 -7.08 1.30
N THR A 286 -10.77 -8.32 1.65
CA THR A 286 -10.10 -9.50 1.08
C THR A 286 -10.32 -9.59 -0.43
N VAL A 287 -11.53 -9.36 -0.91
CA VAL A 287 -11.86 -9.37 -2.36
C VAL A 287 -11.12 -8.25 -3.09
N VAL A 288 -11.09 -7.03 -2.53
CA VAL A 288 -10.31 -5.90 -3.06
C VAL A 288 -8.82 -6.26 -3.13
N GLY A 289 -8.28 -6.86 -2.08
CA GLY A 289 -6.88 -7.28 -2.03
C GLY A 289 -6.54 -8.37 -3.06
N VAL A 290 -7.41 -9.36 -3.24
CA VAL A 290 -7.27 -10.40 -4.28
C VAL A 290 -7.39 -9.78 -5.68
N ALA A 291 -8.31 -8.84 -5.89
CA ALA A 291 -8.45 -8.14 -7.17
C ALA A 291 -7.19 -7.34 -7.53
N PHE A 292 -6.58 -6.67 -6.55
CA PHE A 292 -5.25 -6.08 -6.73
C PHE A 292 -4.23 -7.15 -7.09
N ILE A 293 -4.04 -8.22 -6.31
CA ILE A 293 -3.02 -9.25 -6.60
C ILE A 293 -3.21 -9.88 -8.00
N ALA A 294 -4.45 -10.07 -8.44
CA ALA A 294 -4.76 -10.56 -9.78
C ALA A 294 -4.58 -9.51 -10.89
N GLY A 295 -4.61 -8.23 -10.56
CA GLY A 295 -4.61 -7.13 -11.53
C GLY A 295 -5.91 -7.11 -12.33
N PHE A 296 -7.02 -7.32 -11.63
CA PHE A 296 -8.36 -7.26 -12.18
C PHE A 296 -8.99 -5.92 -11.86
N PHE A 297 -9.43 -5.20 -12.88
CA PHE A 297 -10.04 -3.88 -12.76
C PHE A 297 -9.18 -2.86 -12.01
N THR A 298 -7.86 -2.89 -12.22
CA THR A 298 -6.83 -2.28 -11.37
C THR A 298 -7.08 -0.81 -11.04
N ARG A 299 -7.37 0.04 -12.04
CA ARG A 299 -7.65 1.47 -11.79
C ARG A 299 -8.96 1.68 -11.03
N GLY A 300 -9.95 0.83 -11.29
CA GLY A 300 -11.21 0.87 -10.57
C GLY A 300 -11.06 0.42 -9.12
N VAL A 301 -10.31 -0.66 -8.88
CA VAL A 301 -9.99 -1.13 -7.52
C VAL A 301 -9.16 -0.09 -6.77
N ALA A 302 -8.17 0.55 -7.42
CA ALA A 302 -7.43 1.68 -6.84
C ALA A 302 -8.35 2.85 -6.44
N ALA A 303 -9.32 3.21 -7.28
CA ALA A 303 -10.31 4.23 -6.95
C ALA A 303 -11.23 3.80 -5.79
N VAL A 304 -11.68 2.54 -5.77
CA VAL A 304 -12.46 1.98 -4.66
C VAL A 304 -11.67 2.03 -3.36
N SER A 305 -10.40 1.63 -3.36
CA SER A 305 -9.53 1.72 -2.18
C SER A 305 -9.34 3.16 -1.72
N PHE A 306 -9.15 4.09 -2.64
CA PHE A 306 -9.08 5.51 -2.30
C PHE A 306 -10.35 5.98 -1.58
N LEU A 307 -11.53 5.58 -2.09
CA LEU A 307 -12.82 5.88 -1.45
C LEU A 307 -12.95 5.21 -0.07
N LEU A 308 -12.56 3.94 0.06
CA LEU A 308 -12.58 3.22 1.35
C LEU A 308 -11.72 3.95 2.38
N PHE A 309 -10.47 4.29 2.06
CA PHE A 309 -9.60 5.03 2.97
C PHE A 309 -10.13 6.43 3.28
N THR A 310 -10.75 7.09 2.31
CA THR A 310 -11.38 8.41 2.54
C THR A 310 -12.53 8.28 3.54
N LEU A 311 -13.38 7.27 3.35
CA LEU A 311 -14.52 7.02 4.23
C LEU A 311 -14.08 6.64 5.64
N THR A 312 -13.04 5.83 5.81
CA THR A 312 -12.52 5.51 7.15
C THR A 312 -11.86 6.72 7.80
N LEU A 313 -11.02 7.45 7.06
CA LEU A 313 -10.31 8.62 7.57
C LEU A 313 -11.23 9.73 8.08
N PHE A 314 -12.34 10.00 7.36
CA PHE A 314 -13.30 11.03 7.75
C PHE A 314 -14.47 10.50 8.57
N GLY A 315 -14.72 9.18 8.53
CA GLY A 315 -15.79 8.52 9.27
C GLY A 315 -15.41 8.15 10.70
N LEU A 316 -14.11 7.95 10.96
CA LEU A 316 -13.59 7.51 12.27
C LEU A 316 -12.76 8.63 12.90
N PRO A 317 -13.26 9.31 13.96
CA PRO A 317 -12.66 10.53 14.51
C PRO A 317 -11.24 10.38 15.09
N ASP A 318 -10.84 9.17 15.49
CA ASP A 318 -9.53 8.89 16.15
C ASP A 318 -8.57 8.08 15.27
N ASP A 319 -8.87 7.92 13.98
CA ASP A 319 -8.06 7.16 13.04
C ASP A 319 -6.80 7.97 12.62
N PRO A 320 -5.58 7.39 12.63
CA PRO A 320 -4.36 8.13 12.45
C PRO A 320 -4.22 8.43 10.96
N VAL A 321 -4.35 9.71 10.61
CA VAL A 321 -4.19 10.13 9.22
C VAL A 321 -2.88 9.62 8.63
N LEU A 322 -1.80 9.66 9.42
CA LEU A 322 -0.45 9.27 8.99
C LEU A 322 -0.34 7.79 8.59
N ALA A 323 -1.10 6.87 9.20
CA ALA A 323 -1.01 5.45 8.85
C ALA A 323 -1.66 5.14 7.49
N HIS A 324 -2.51 6.04 6.98
CA HIS A 324 -3.19 5.85 5.71
C HIS A 324 -2.45 6.51 4.53
N VAL A 325 -1.55 7.47 4.81
CA VAL A 325 -0.83 8.24 3.76
C VAL A 325 -0.03 7.33 2.81
N THR A 326 0.61 6.27 3.34
CA THR A 326 1.32 5.26 2.54
C THR A 326 0.37 4.57 1.56
N LEU A 327 -0.78 4.11 2.04
CA LEU A 327 -1.81 3.43 1.27
C LEU A 327 -2.44 4.35 0.21
N PHE A 328 -2.76 5.61 0.56
CA PHE A 328 -3.21 6.62 -0.40
C PHE A 328 -2.17 6.85 -1.51
N GLY A 329 -0.89 6.90 -1.15
CA GLY A 329 0.21 7.00 -2.10
C GLY A 329 0.26 5.84 -3.09
N ILE A 330 0.14 4.60 -2.59
CA ILE A 330 0.11 3.42 -3.46
C ILE A 330 -1.14 3.40 -4.34
N ALA A 331 -2.33 3.66 -3.78
CA ALA A 331 -3.57 3.72 -4.56
C ALA A 331 -3.43 4.74 -5.70
N SER A 332 -2.90 5.92 -5.40
CA SER A 332 -2.71 6.99 -6.39
C SER A 332 -1.68 6.59 -7.45
N ALA A 333 -0.55 5.99 -7.06
CA ALA A 333 0.46 5.50 -8.00
C ALA A 333 -0.06 4.37 -8.90
N VAL A 334 -0.82 3.42 -8.35
CA VAL A 334 -1.45 2.32 -9.11
C VAL A 334 -2.55 2.86 -10.03
N PHE A 335 -3.30 3.87 -9.60
CA PHE A 335 -4.29 4.55 -10.44
C PHE A 335 -3.63 5.22 -11.66
N THR A 336 -2.50 5.91 -11.43
CA THR A 336 -1.71 6.54 -12.48
C THR A 336 -1.10 5.50 -13.44
N LEU A 337 -0.28 4.58 -12.92
CA LEU A 337 0.47 3.60 -13.70
C LEU A 337 -0.43 2.53 -14.36
N GLY A 338 -1.51 2.13 -13.70
CA GLY A 338 -2.37 1.04 -14.12
C GLY A 338 -1.84 -0.34 -13.71
N ALA A 339 -2.19 -1.36 -14.50
CA ALA A 339 -2.10 -2.76 -14.10
C ALA A 339 -0.67 -3.36 -14.16
N GLY A 340 0.17 -2.84 -15.06
CA GLY A 340 1.48 -3.40 -15.37
C GLY A 340 1.42 -4.80 -16.01
N PRO A 341 2.60 -5.43 -16.22
CA PRO A 341 2.69 -6.80 -16.71
C PRO A 341 2.06 -7.80 -15.72
N HIS A 342 1.76 -9.01 -16.20
CA HIS A 342 1.18 -10.09 -15.38
C HIS A 342 -0.12 -9.71 -14.64
N SER A 343 -0.99 -8.95 -15.30
CA SER A 343 -2.30 -8.59 -14.79
C SER A 343 -3.40 -9.21 -15.64
N PHE A 344 -4.53 -9.57 -15.01
CA PHE A 344 -5.72 -10.01 -15.74
C PHE A 344 -6.19 -8.94 -16.73
N ASP A 345 -6.09 -7.66 -16.35
CA ASP A 345 -6.39 -6.53 -17.22
C ASP A 345 -5.49 -6.48 -18.46
N HIS A 346 -4.22 -6.88 -18.37
CA HIS A 346 -3.32 -6.93 -19.53
C HIS A 346 -3.60 -8.15 -20.42
N TRP A 347 -3.93 -9.30 -19.85
CA TRP A 347 -4.18 -10.54 -20.62
C TRP A 347 -5.56 -10.58 -21.28
N PHE A 348 -6.59 -10.04 -20.62
CA PHE A 348 -7.98 -10.16 -21.05
C PHE A 348 -8.64 -8.79 -21.28
N GLY A 349 -8.01 -7.70 -20.85
CA GLY A 349 -8.48 -6.36 -21.20
C GLY A 349 -8.21 -6.07 -22.66
N ARG A 350 -9.13 -5.34 -23.30
CA ARG A 350 -8.87 -4.79 -24.64
C ARG A 350 -7.78 -3.72 -24.50
N PRO A 351 -6.66 -3.82 -25.22
CA PRO A 351 -5.64 -2.78 -25.22
C PRO A 351 -6.29 -1.43 -25.56
N ALA A 352 -6.00 -0.39 -24.77
CA ALA A 352 -6.06 0.94 -25.35
C ALA A 352 -4.86 1.04 -26.29
N VAL A 353 -5.04 1.71 -27.43
CA VAL A 353 -3.97 1.99 -28.40
C VAL A 353 -2.74 2.51 -27.62
N ASP A 354 -1.58 1.88 -27.87
CA ASP A 354 -0.25 2.16 -27.29
C ASP A 354 0.00 1.88 -25.79
N SER A 355 -0.54 0.79 -25.25
CA SER A 355 -0.24 0.38 -23.86
C SER A 355 1.20 -0.07 -23.57
N ASP A 356 2.06 -0.23 -24.59
CA ASP A 356 3.46 -0.60 -24.41
C ASP A 356 4.37 0.61 -24.13
N GLU A 357 3.87 1.84 -24.29
CA GLU A 357 4.67 3.07 -24.15
C GLU A 357 4.67 3.69 -22.74
N SER A 358 3.89 3.17 -21.78
CA SER A 358 3.86 3.72 -20.41
C SER A 358 5.05 3.30 -19.53
N VAL A 359 6.18 2.93 -20.15
CA VAL A 359 7.44 2.77 -19.44
C VAL A 359 7.77 4.14 -18.87
N VAL A 360 7.75 4.28 -17.54
CA VAL A 360 8.14 5.50 -16.82
C VAL A 360 9.35 6.10 -17.53
N THR A 361 9.10 7.19 -18.25
CA THR A 361 10.08 7.75 -19.17
C THR A 361 11.30 8.14 -18.37
N ALA A 362 12.44 7.56 -18.74
CA ALA A 362 13.72 8.00 -18.21
C ALA A 362 14.02 9.37 -18.82
N ASP A 363 14.29 10.35 -17.96
CA ASP A 363 15.37 11.29 -18.25
C ASP A 363 16.70 10.56 -17.97
#